data_AF-X1A1P1-F1
#
_entry.id   AF-X1A1P1-F1
#
_cell.length_a   1.000
_cell.length_b   1.000
_cell.length_c   1.000
_cell.angle_alpha   90.00
_cell.angle_beta   90.00
_cell.angle_gamma   90.00
#
_symmetry.space_group_name_H-M   'P 1'
#
loop_
_entity.id
_entity.type
_entity.pdbx_description
1 polymer ?
#
loop_
_entity_poly.entity_id
_entity_poly.type
_entity_poly.pdbx_seq_one_letter_code
_entity_poly.pdbx_strand_id
1 'polypeptide(L)'
;MVQKEGTESGGNKATGIYSYINTGKGYLKGLWGRAYRSSPVYNSRAYGVRGMAGNYTPGWNYGVYGWLYGDNDGAGIYGTVYGDIDIPGKYAGYFYGNVKVTGSLWASSITESDQRLKMNIENLSDREESLEKIMKLNPVKYKLKDKRPDFGTTATSDTGTISQIIDTALCQQIIFSLLLLLTFAL
;
A
#
# COMPACT_ATOMS: atom_id res chain seq x y z
N MET A 1 32.87 -22.55 -17.97
CA MET A 1 31.44 -22.29 -18.23
C MET A 1 30.93 -23.47 -19.01
N VAL A 2 29.97 -24.24 -18.49
CA VAL A 2 29.33 -25.31 -19.27
C VAL A 2 28.06 -24.70 -19.87
N GLN A 3 28.12 -24.28 -21.13
CA GLN A 3 26.93 -23.92 -21.88
C GLN A 3 26.23 -25.22 -22.26
N LYS A 4 25.07 -25.45 -21.66
CA LYS A 4 24.14 -26.49 -22.13
C LYS A 4 23.14 -25.79 -23.03
N GLU A 5 23.43 -25.73 -24.32
CA GLU A 5 22.48 -25.19 -25.30
C GLU A 5 21.39 -26.22 -25.55
N GLY A 6 20.13 -25.80 -25.49
CA GLY A 6 19.01 -26.61 -25.95
C GLY A 6 19.01 -26.61 -27.47
N THR A 7 19.29 -27.74 -28.10
CA THR A 7 19.17 -27.90 -29.55
C THR A 7 17.73 -28.26 -29.88
N GLU A 8 17.03 -27.42 -30.63
CA GLU A 8 15.76 -27.80 -31.25
C GLU A 8 15.85 -27.67 -32.77
N SER A 9 15.82 -28.81 -33.45
CA SER A 9 15.38 -28.89 -34.84
C SER A 9 13.96 -29.46 -34.81
N GLY A 10 12.94 -28.58 -34.88
CA GLY A 10 11.54 -28.98 -35.13
C GLY A 10 10.58 -29.09 -33.94
N GLY A 11 10.95 -28.69 -32.71
CA GLY A 11 10.04 -28.69 -31.56
C GLY A 11 9.17 -27.43 -31.46
N ASN A 12 7.87 -27.58 -31.10
CA ASN A 12 6.98 -26.45 -30.86
C ASN A 12 7.21 -25.77 -29.48
N LYS A 13 7.95 -26.42 -28.56
CA LYS A 13 8.26 -25.94 -27.19
C LYS A 13 9.50 -26.67 -26.60
N ALA A 14 10.56 -25.96 -26.23
CA ALA A 14 11.59 -26.45 -25.29
C ALA A 14 11.38 -25.98 -23.85
N THR A 15 11.97 -26.72 -22.92
CA THR A 15 12.11 -26.31 -21.52
C THR A 15 13.51 -26.69 -21.02
N GLY A 16 14.23 -25.72 -20.45
CA GLY A 16 15.57 -25.95 -19.91
C GLY A 16 15.56 -26.60 -18.51
N ILE A 17 14.73 -26.08 -17.60
CA ILE A 17 14.56 -26.58 -16.23
C ILE A 17 13.07 -26.61 -15.91
N TYR A 18 12.57 -27.78 -15.46
CA TYR A 18 11.23 -27.96 -14.94
C TYR A 18 11.31 -28.53 -13.53
N SER A 19 10.75 -27.81 -12.54
CA SER A 19 10.67 -28.23 -11.14
C SER A 19 9.22 -28.09 -10.67
N TYR A 20 8.74 -29.07 -9.89
CA TYR A 20 7.35 -29.12 -9.45
C TYR A 20 7.25 -29.73 -8.05
N ILE A 21 6.50 -29.07 -7.16
CA ILE A 21 6.19 -29.53 -5.81
C ILE A 21 4.68 -29.41 -5.63
N ASN A 22 4.01 -30.51 -5.29
CA ASN A 22 2.55 -30.57 -5.14
C ASN A 22 2.06 -30.97 -3.74
N THR A 23 2.98 -31.15 -2.79
CA THR A 23 2.67 -31.50 -1.42
C THR A 23 3.69 -30.89 -0.46
N GLY A 24 3.27 -30.64 0.78
CA GLY A 24 4.08 -30.06 1.84
C GLY A 24 3.21 -29.28 2.84
N LYS A 25 3.69 -29.09 4.06
CA LYS A 25 3.10 -28.21 5.08
C LYS A 25 4.10 -27.12 5.44
N GLY A 26 3.67 -25.86 5.53
CA GLY A 26 4.53 -24.71 5.82
C GLY A 26 5.07 -24.02 4.56
N TYR A 27 6.38 -23.70 4.53
CA TYR A 27 7.00 -22.95 3.43
C TYR A 27 7.52 -23.87 2.32
N LEU A 28 6.86 -23.87 1.17
CA LEU A 28 7.33 -24.57 -0.03
C LEU A 28 8.09 -23.60 -0.93
N LYS A 29 9.27 -24.01 -1.42
CA LYS A 29 10.11 -23.20 -2.29
C LYS A 29 10.65 -24.05 -3.44
N GLY A 30 10.14 -23.83 -4.65
CA GLY A 30 10.56 -24.58 -5.84
C GLY A 30 11.97 -24.21 -6.33
N LEU A 31 12.33 -22.93 -6.23
CA LEU A 31 13.66 -22.40 -6.55
C LEU A 31 14.05 -21.32 -5.54
N TRP A 32 15.29 -21.35 -5.06
CA TRP A 32 15.84 -20.31 -4.18
C TRP A 32 17.16 -19.77 -4.74
N GLY A 33 17.12 -18.57 -5.32
CA GLY A 33 18.33 -17.81 -5.73
C GLY A 33 18.76 -16.79 -4.67
N ARG A 34 20.03 -16.82 -4.24
CA ARG A 34 20.62 -15.79 -3.37
C ARG A 34 21.98 -15.36 -3.93
N ALA A 35 22.16 -14.06 -4.09
CA ALA A 35 23.45 -13.46 -4.31
C ALA A 35 23.52 -12.22 -3.44
N TYR A 36 24.21 -12.31 -2.30
CA TYR A 36 24.40 -11.19 -1.39
C TYR A 36 25.74 -11.32 -0.68
N ARG A 37 26.26 -10.19 -0.20
CA ARG A 37 27.42 -10.12 0.67
C ARG A 37 26.97 -9.56 2.01
N SER A 38 27.52 -10.05 3.11
CA SER A 38 27.19 -9.62 4.47
C SER A 38 27.62 -8.18 4.79
N SER A 39 28.56 -7.64 4.01
CA SER A 39 29.02 -6.25 4.13
C SER A 39 29.01 -5.54 2.77
N PRO A 40 28.71 -4.22 2.73
CA PRO A 40 28.67 -3.45 1.50
C PRO A 40 29.99 -3.48 0.71
N VAL A 41 29.88 -3.45 -0.62
CA VAL A 41 31.01 -3.26 -1.55
C VAL A 41 30.57 -2.23 -2.58
N TYR A 42 31.46 -1.28 -2.89
CA TYR A 42 31.22 -0.26 -3.90
C TYR A 42 31.63 -0.77 -5.29
N ASN A 43 30.97 -0.29 -6.35
CA ASN A 43 31.24 -0.67 -7.75
C ASN A 43 31.00 -2.15 -8.11
N SER A 44 30.06 -2.82 -7.44
CA SER A 44 29.69 -4.22 -7.73
C SER A 44 28.19 -4.40 -7.95
N ARG A 45 27.77 -5.53 -8.53
CA ARG A 45 26.36 -5.89 -8.75
C ARG A 45 26.12 -7.32 -8.30
N ALA A 46 24.97 -7.57 -7.68
CA ALA A 46 24.51 -8.90 -7.33
C ALA A 46 23.14 -9.15 -7.96
N TYR A 47 22.97 -10.32 -8.56
CA TYR A 47 21.71 -10.76 -9.15
C TYR A 47 21.33 -12.08 -8.48
N GLY A 48 20.27 -12.09 -7.67
CA GLY A 48 19.73 -13.35 -7.14
C GLY A 48 19.11 -14.18 -8.26
N VAL A 49 18.30 -13.54 -9.10
CA VAL A 49 17.72 -14.09 -10.32
C VAL A 49 17.78 -13.01 -11.41
N ARG A 50 18.18 -13.38 -12.63
CA ARG A 50 18.20 -12.49 -13.80
C ARG A 50 17.46 -13.16 -14.96
N GLY A 51 16.24 -12.69 -15.21
CA GLY A 51 15.42 -13.16 -16.34
C GLY A 51 15.69 -12.35 -17.62
N MET A 52 15.69 -13.03 -18.76
CA MET A 52 15.78 -12.41 -20.09
C MET A 52 14.93 -13.23 -21.06
N ALA A 53 14.06 -12.57 -21.80
CA ALA A 53 13.24 -13.15 -22.87
C ALA A 53 13.10 -12.13 -24.00
N GLY A 54 13.07 -12.58 -25.25
CA GLY A 54 12.98 -11.69 -26.41
C GLY A 54 12.97 -12.44 -27.74
N ASN A 55 12.61 -11.71 -28.81
CA ASN A 55 12.58 -12.15 -30.21
C ASN A 55 11.60 -13.30 -30.55
N TYR A 56 10.53 -13.47 -29.76
CA TYR A 56 9.35 -14.25 -30.13
C TYR A 56 8.22 -13.33 -30.64
N THR A 57 7.06 -13.92 -30.94
CA THR A 57 5.86 -13.20 -31.42
C THR A 57 5.62 -11.88 -30.67
N PRO A 58 5.31 -10.77 -31.35
CA PRO A 58 5.04 -9.49 -30.70
C PRO A 58 4.00 -9.63 -29.58
N GLY A 59 4.36 -9.19 -28.37
CA GLY A 59 3.53 -9.31 -27.15
C GLY A 59 3.76 -10.57 -26.29
N TRP A 60 4.54 -11.54 -26.76
CA TRP A 60 4.71 -12.85 -26.10
C TRP A 60 6.14 -13.10 -25.58
N ASN A 61 6.73 -12.10 -24.93
CA ASN A 61 8.08 -12.18 -24.39
C ASN A 61 8.06 -11.76 -22.91
N TYR A 62 8.20 -12.73 -21.99
CA TYR A 62 8.12 -12.50 -20.54
C TYR A 62 9.47 -12.79 -19.89
N GLY A 63 10.20 -11.76 -19.48
CA GLY A 63 11.47 -11.94 -18.75
C GLY A 63 11.27 -12.58 -17.37
N VAL A 64 10.15 -12.26 -16.71
CA VAL A 64 9.65 -12.92 -15.50
C VAL A 64 8.15 -13.07 -15.67
N TYR A 65 7.63 -14.29 -15.53
CA TYR A 65 6.21 -14.59 -15.58
C TYR A 65 5.79 -15.18 -14.22
N GLY A 66 5.15 -14.36 -13.39
CA GLY A 66 4.58 -14.79 -12.12
C GLY A 66 3.06 -14.87 -12.22
N TRP A 67 2.49 -15.95 -11.67
CA TRP A 67 1.05 -16.18 -11.65
C TRP A 67 0.65 -16.82 -10.32
N LEU A 68 -0.36 -16.24 -9.67
CA LEU A 68 -0.97 -16.81 -8.48
C LEU A 68 -2.06 -17.80 -8.91
N TYR A 69 -1.91 -19.06 -8.52
CA TYR A 69 -2.86 -20.13 -8.81
C TYR A 69 -3.54 -20.64 -7.54
N GLY A 70 -4.80 -21.06 -7.68
CA GLY A 70 -5.63 -21.57 -6.58
C GLY A 70 -6.58 -20.52 -6.01
N ASP A 71 -7.26 -20.88 -4.93
CA ASP A 71 -8.36 -20.08 -4.37
C ASP A 71 -7.92 -19.05 -3.32
N ASN A 72 -6.75 -19.26 -2.70
CA ASN A 72 -6.23 -18.39 -1.64
C ASN A 72 -5.62 -17.08 -2.15
N ASP A 73 -5.60 -16.10 -1.25
CA ASP A 73 -5.02 -14.78 -1.47
C ASP A 73 -3.49 -14.81 -1.59
N GLY A 74 -2.93 -13.78 -2.23
CA GLY A 74 -1.50 -13.67 -2.47
C GLY A 74 -1.15 -12.82 -3.68
N ALA A 75 0.07 -13.00 -4.19
CA ALA A 75 0.56 -12.32 -5.38
C ALA A 75 1.34 -13.25 -6.31
N GLY A 76 1.21 -13.05 -7.63
CA GLY A 76 2.05 -13.73 -8.62
C GLY A 76 3.52 -13.32 -8.52
N ILE A 77 3.77 -12.03 -8.26
CA ILE A 77 5.08 -11.47 -7.92
C ILE A 77 4.96 -10.68 -6.62
N TYR A 78 5.74 -11.06 -5.60
CA TYR A 78 5.84 -10.32 -4.35
C TYR A 78 7.22 -9.67 -4.20
N GLY A 79 7.26 -8.35 -4.04
CA GLY A 79 8.48 -7.60 -3.74
C GLY A 79 8.44 -7.01 -2.34
N THR A 80 9.53 -7.09 -1.58
CA THR A 80 9.57 -6.62 -0.18
C THR A 80 10.97 -6.19 0.23
N VAL A 81 11.06 -5.30 1.21
CA VAL A 81 12.31 -4.95 1.93
C VAL A 81 12.32 -5.42 3.38
N TYR A 82 11.22 -5.99 3.88
CA TYR A 82 11.05 -6.36 5.30
C TYR A 82 10.81 -7.85 5.55
N GLY A 83 10.34 -8.60 4.54
CA GLY A 83 9.96 -10.01 4.66
C GLY A 83 8.52 -10.27 4.24
N ASP A 84 8.02 -11.47 4.52
CA ASP A 84 6.68 -11.91 4.17
C ASP A 84 5.60 -11.20 5.02
N ILE A 85 4.46 -10.91 4.42
CA ILE A 85 3.27 -10.37 5.09
C ILE A 85 2.02 -11.12 4.63
N ASP A 86 0.94 -10.98 5.39
CA ASP A 86 -0.39 -11.38 4.93
C ASP A 86 -0.88 -10.43 3.82
N ILE A 87 -1.28 -10.98 2.68
CA ILE A 87 -1.70 -10.21 1.51
C ILE A 87 -3.23 -10.36 1.39
N PRO A 88 -4.01 -9.29 1.60
CA PRO A 88 -5.46 -9.37 1.51
C PRO A 88 -5.92 -9.32 0.05
N GLY A 89 -6.35 -10.45 -0.52
CA GLY A 89 -6.81 -10.56 -1.91
C GLY A 89 -5.78 -11.14 -2.89
N LYS A 90 -6.14 -11.17 -4.18
CA LYS A 90 -5.33 -11.74 -5.27
C LYS A 90 -4.77 -10.69 -6.20
N TYR A 91 -3.46 -10.69 -6.35
CA TYR A 91 -2.75 -9.71 -7.18
C TYR A 91 -1.81 -10.36 -8.19
N ALA A 92 -1.67 -9.75 -9.37
CA ALA A 92 -0.60 -10.11 -10.30
C ALA A 92 0.78 -9.72 -9.73
N GLY A 93 0.84 -8.58 -9.04
CA GLY A 93 2.02 -8.12 -8.31
C GLY A 93 1.64 -7.32 -7.05
N TYR A 94 2.37 -7.54 -5.96
CA TYR A 94 2.21 -6.82 -4.69
C TYR A 94 3.58 -6.41 -4.17
N PHE A 95 3.75 -5.13 -3.83
CA PHE A 95 5.03 -4.57 -3.40
C PHE A 95 4.91 -3.97 -2.01
N TYR A 96 5.57 -4.58 -1.02
CA TYR A 96 5.65 -4.08 0.34
C TYR A 96 6.94 -3.27 0.55
N GLY A 97 6.84 -1.99 0.21
CA GLY A 97 7.94 -1.03 0.27
C GLY A 97 7.79 0.06 -0.80
N ASN A 98 8.75 0.98 -0.83
CA ASN A 98 8.75 2.06 -1.82
C ASN A 98 9.04 1.52 -3.23
N VAL A 99 8.16 1.82 -4.18
CA VAL A 99 8.34 1.51 -5.61
C VAL A 99 8.71 2.80 -6.34
N LYS A 100 9.81 2.79 -7.08
CA LYS A 100 10.25 3.91 -7.91
C LYS A 100 10.11 3.57 -9.40
N VAL A 101 9.40 4.40 -10.13
CA VAL A 101 9.29 4.35 -11.59
C VAL A 101 9.97 5.58 -12.16
N THR A 102 10.95 5.40 -13.05
CA THR A 102 11.66 6.53 -13.71
C THR A 102 10.99 6.97 -15.01
N GLY A 103 10.07 6.16 -15.54
CA GLY A 103 9.19 6.50 -16.66
C GLY A 103 7.75 6.71 -16.20
N SER A 104 6.80 6.41 -17.07
CA SER A 104 5.36 6.55 -16.77
C SER A 104 4.79 5.29 -16.11
N LEU A 105 3.94 5.48 -15.11
CA LEU A 105 3.04 4.46 -14.59
C LEU A 105 1.67 4.64 -15.23
N TRP A 106 1.17 3.59 -15.89
CA TRP A 106 -0.13 3.58 -16.55
C TRP A 106 -1.10 2.77 -15.70
N ALA A 107 -2.11 3.42 -15.16
CA ALA A 107 -3.18 2.79 -14.40
C ALA A 107 -4.50 3.54 -14.62
N SER A 108 -5.62 2.82 -14.58
CA SER A 108 -6.96 3.41 -14.71
C SER A 108 -7.33 4.30 -13.53
N SER A 109 -6.81 3.97 -12.35
CA SER A 109 -6.92 4.79 -11.15
C SER A 109 -5.68 4.57 -10.30
N ILE A 110 -5.11 5.65 -9.79
CA ILE A 110 -4.09 5.61 -8.75
C ILE A 110 -4.63 6.46 -7.62
N THR A 111 -4.82 5.86 -6.45
CA THR A 111 -5.20 6.60 -5.25
C THR A 111 -3.96 7.29 -4.70
N GLU A 112 -3.65 8.47 -5.22
CA GLU A 112 -2.53 9.28 -4.74
C GLU A 112 -3.02 10.44 -3.89
N SER A 113 -2.32 10.66 -2.79
CA SER A 113 -2.46 11.86 -1.96
C SER A 113 -1.14 12.65 -2.04
N ASP A 114 -0.77 13.07 -3.24
CA ASP A 114 0.41 13.92 -3.48
C ASP A 114 0.00 15.41 -3.48
N GLN A 115 0.68 16.23 -2.68
CA GLN A 115 0.44 17.67 -2.62
C GLN A 115 0.61 18.36 -3.98
N ARG A 116 1.54 17.88 -4.82
CA ARG A 116 1.81 18.44 -6.16
C ARG A 116 0.66 18.18 -7.14
N LEU A 117 -0.17 17.19 -6.87
CA LEU A 117 -1.32 16.82 -7.69
C LEU A 117 -2.65 17.36 -7.14
N LYS A 118 -2.59 18.16 -6.06
CA LYS A 118 -3.75 18.78 -5.43
C LYS A 118 -3.75 20.28 -5.73
N MET A 119 -4.94 20.85 -5.90
CA MET A 119 -5.16 22.28 -6.10
C MET A 119 -5.94 22.86 -4.94
N ASN A 120 -5.88 24.18 -4.76
CA ASN A 120 -6.61 24.94 -3.73
C ASN A 120 -6.41 24.38 -2.32
N ILE A 121 -5.15 24.03 -2.02
CA ILE A 121 -4.77 23.64 -0.66
C ILE A 121 -4.69 24.92 0.16
N GLU A 122 -5.78 25.24 0.83
CA GLU A 122 -5.90 26.43 1.66
C GLU A 122 -5.89 26.03 3.13
N ASN A 123 -5.27 26.88 3.96
CA ASN A 123 -5.49 26.80 5.39
C ASN A 123 -6.95 27.15 5.67
N LEU A 124 -7.55 26.52 6.67
CA LEU A 124 -8.82 26.96 7.25
C LEU A 124 -8.57 28.25 8.08
N SER A 125 -8.12 29.30 7.40
CA SER A 125 -7.62 30.54 8.00
C SER A 125 -8.72 31.49 8.41
N ASP A 126 -9.88 31.41 7.74
CA ASP A 126 -11.09 32.02 8.29
C ASP A 126 -11.57 31.15 9.45
N ARG A 127 -11.09 31.53 10.63
CA ARG A 127 -11.42 30.88 11.88
C ARG A 127 -12.92 30.93 12.13
N GLU A 128 -13.61 32.01 11.78
CA GLU A 128 -15.05 32.15 12.07
C GLU A 128 -15.87 31.27 11.13
N GLU A 129 -15.60 31.30 9.82
CA GLU A 129 -16.34 30.48 8.85
C GLU A 129 -16.09 28.97 9.03
N SER A 130 -14.82 28.60 9.27
CA SER A 130 -14.44 27.20 9.46
C SER A 130 -14.95 26.67 10.79
N LEU A 131 -14.87 27.47 11.86
CA LEU A 131 -15.41 27.11 13.17
C LEU A 131 -16.93 27.03 13.14
N GLU A 132 -17.63 27.92 12.44
CA GLU A 132 -19.08 27.82 12.25
C GLU A 132 -19.48 26.51 11.57
N LYS A 133 -18.78 26.11 10.51
CA LYS A 133 -19.04 24.83 9.80
C LYS A 133 -18.81 23.63 10.73
N ILE A 134 -17.77 23.69 11.58
CA ILE A 134 -17.50 22.66 12.60
C ILE A 134 -18.55 22.69 13.71
N MET A 135 -18.99 23.87 14.16
CA MET A 135 -20.02 24.03 15.20
C MET A 135 -21.42 23.60 14.75
N LYS A 136 -21.69 23.60 13.43
CA LYS A 136 -22.91 23.03 12.84
C LYS A 136 -22.94 21.50 12.86
N LEU A 137 -21.81 20.84 13.09
CA LEU A 137 -21.82 19.39 13.31
C LEU A 137 -22.57 19.11 14.61
N ASN A 138 -23.59 18.25 14.53
CA ASN A 138 -24.28 17.72 15.70
C ASN A 138 -23.79 16.29 15.97
N PRO A 139 -22.62 16.10 16.60
CA PRO A 139 -22.11 14.75 16.86
C PRO A 139 -23.06 14.01 17.79
N VAL A 140 -23.65 12.93 17.31
CA VAL A 140 -24.54 12.09 18.10
C VAL A 140 -23.76 10.91 18.66
N LYS A 141 -23.80 10.75 19.99
CA LYS A 141 -23.35 9.52 20.65
C LYS A 141 -24.44 8.47 20.50
N TYR A 142 -24.13 7.36 19.85
CA TYR A 142 -25.04 6.23 19.75
C TYR A 142 -24.35 4.95 20.22
N LYS A 143 -25.16 4.02 20.73
CA LYS A 143 -24.74 2.63 20.88
C LYS A 143 -25.22 1.89 19.64
N LEU A 144 -24.31 1.22 18.95
CA LEU A 144 -24.70 0.27 17.91
C LEU A 144 -25.69 -0.72 18.53
N LYS A 145 -26.81 -0.97 17.83
CA LYS A 145 -27.72 -2.04 18.25
C LYS A 145 -27.00 -3.36 17.98
N ASP A 146 -26.86 -4.20 19.01
CA ASP A 146 -26.16 -5.51 18.95
C ASP A 146 -26.74 -6.52 17.95
N LYS A 147 -27.77 -6.16 17.18
CA LYS A 147 -28.45 -7.05 16.23
C LYS A 147 -28.50 -6.42 14.84
N ARG A 148 -27.47 -6.68 14.05
CA ARG A 148 -27.68 -7.01 12.63
C ARG A 148 -27.75 -8.54 12.55
N PRO A 149 -28.85 -9.17 12.11
CA PRO A 149 -28.93 -10.62 11.97
C PRO A 149 -27.99 -11.18 10.88
N ASP A 150 -27.40 -10.31 10.06
CA ASP A 150 -26.66 -10.72 8.86
C ASP A 150 -25.13 -10.84 9.10
N PHE A 151 -24.61 -10.23 10.16
CA PHE A 151 -23.18 -10.27 10.50
C PHE A 151 -23.03 -10.21 12.03
N GLY A 152 -22.41 -11.23 12.61
CA GLY A 152 -22.35 -11.50 14.05
C GLY A 152 -21.76 -10.37 14.92
N THR A 153 -21.84 -10.60 16.23
CA THR A 153 -21.54 -9.63 17.31
C THR A 153 -20.18 -8.93 17.14
N THR A 154 -20.21 -7.63 16.84
CA THR A 154 -19.08 -6.72 17.04
C THR A 154 -19.50 -5.58 17.95
N ALA A 155 -19.15 -5.72 19.23
CA ALA A 155 -19.15 -4.62 20.17
C ALA A 155 -17.82 -3.87 20.03
N THR A 156 -17.82 -2.80 19.23
CA THR A 156 -16.75 -1.81 19.27
C THR A 156 -17.37 -0.43 19.14
N SER A 157 -17.32 0.34 20.22
CA SER A 157 -17.70 1.74 20.21
C SER A 157 -16.62 2.53 19.46
N ASP A 158 -16.88 2.94 18.23
CA ASP A 158 -16.01 3.89 17.52
C ASP A 158 -16.24 5.29 18.10
N THR A 159 -15.43 5.66 19.09
CA THR A 159 -15.28 7.05 19.52
C THR A 159 -13.83 7.43 19.29
N GLY A 160 -13.58 8.35 18.36
CA GLY A 160 -12.33 9.12 18.38
C GLY A 160 -12.25 9.84 19.72
N THR A 161 -11.14 9.66 20.43
CA THR A 161 -10.90 10.23 21.76
C THR A 161 -11.09 11.74 21.71
N ILE A 162 -11.99 12.25 22.56
CA ILE A 162 -12.26 13.68 22.73
C ILE A 162 -11.06 14.30 23.49
N SER A 163 -9.97 14.58 22.80
CA SER A 163 -9.02 15.58 23.30
C SER A 163 -9.49 16.94 22.78
N GLN A 164 -10.32 17.60 23.59
CA GLN A 164 -10.61 19.04 23.55
C GLN A 164 -10.78 19.65 22.15
N ILE A 165 -12.01 19.56 21.62
CA ILE A 165 -12.42 20.20 20.36
C ILE A 165 -12.24 21.74 20.39
N ILE A 166 -12.08 22.34 21.57
CA ILE A 166 -11.71 23.75 21.75
C ILE A 166 -10.76 23.83 22.95
N ASP A 167 -9.52 24.29 22.73
CA ASP A 167 -8.58 24.60 23.81
C ASP A 167 -9.23 25.59 24.78
N THR A 168 -9.31 25.23 26.06
CA THR A 168 -9.96 26.04 27.09
C THR A 168 -9.29 27.40 27.25
N ALA A 169 -7.99 27.50 26.92
CA ALA A 169 -7.26 28.77 26.88
C ALA A 169 -7.85 29.76 25.87
N LEU A 170 -8.35 29.26 24.75
CA LEU A 170 -8.90 30.07 23.66
C LEU A 170 -10.30 30.60 24.02
N CYS A 171 -11.08 29.83 24.80
CA CYS A 171 -12.32 30.33 25.41
C CYS A 171 -12.07 31.43 26.43
N GLN A 172 -11.05 31.29 27.29
CA GLN A 172 -10.72 32.33 28.28
C GLN A 172 -10.25 33.63 27.64
N GLN A 173 -9.48 33.54 26.54
CA GLN A 173 -8.95 34.72 25.86
C GLN A 173 -10.04 35.55 25.16
N ILE A 174 -11.04 34.89 24.57
CA ILE A 174 -12.22 35.57 23.98
C ILE A 174 -13.06 36.25 25.07
N ILE A 175 -13.30 35.57 26.21
CA ILE A 175 -14.07 36.14 27.33
C ILE A 175 -13.35 37.36 27.92
N PHE A 176 -12.03 37.29 28.12
CA PHE A 176 -11.24 38.42 28.64
C PHE A 176 -11.26 39.63 27.70
N SER A 177 -11.18 39.39 26.38
CA SER A 177 -11.16 40.45 25.38
C SER A 177 -12.51 41.17 25.30
N LEU A 178 -13.62 40.42 25.40
CA LEU A 178 -14.98 40.97 25.43
C LEU A 178 -15.22 41.78 26.72
N LEU A 179 -14.74 41.30 27.86
CA LEU A 179 -14.87 42.01 29.15
C LEU A 179 -14.09 43.33 29.15
N LEU A 180 -12.90 43.34 28.55
CA LEU A 180 -12.05 44.53 28.47
C LEU A 180 -12.70 45.64 27.63
N LEU A 181 -13.30 45.29 26.49
CA LEU A 181 -14.02 46.20 25.61
C LEU A 181 -15.26 46.84 26.28
N LEU A 182 -15.95 46.10 27.15
CA LEU A 182 -17.08 46.61 27.93
C LEU A 182 -16.67 47.55 29.08
N THR A 183 -15.49 47.34 29.67
CA THR A 183 -14.97 48.21 30.76
C THR A 183 -14.38 49.54 30.30
N PHE A 184 -14.01 49.68 29.02
CA PHE A 184 -13.51 50.94 28.44
C PHE A 184 -14.58 51.77 27.71
N ALA A 185 -15.83 51.29 27.66
CA ALA A 185 -16.96 51.94 26.97
C ALA A 185 -17.98 52.59 27.92
N LEU A 186 -17.64 52.75 29.21
CA LEU A 186 -18.45 53.40 30.25
C LEU A 186 -17.69 54.58 30.88
#